data_AF-A0A0U5MGD7-F1
#
_entry.id   AF-A0A0U5MGD7-F1
#
_cell.length_a   1.000
_cell.length_b   1.000
_cell.length_c   1.000
_cell.angle_alpha   90.00
_cell.angle_beta   90.00
_cell.angle_gamma   90.00
#
_symmetry.space_group_name_H-M   'P 1'
#
loop_
_entity.id
_entity.type
_entity.pdbx_description
1 polymer ?
#
loop_
_entity_poly.entity_id
_entity_poly.type
_entity_poly.pdbx_seq_one_letter_code
_entity_poly.pdbx_strand_id
1 'polypeptide(L)'
;MELANCFVRLGGEIGYEVRKTGIPLAEILLLQSIHGADAVVRIERAGSDDRKNRDIVDYLKAVYGDTKFRVVFPGTNPSVHVQFRDIVPGEDVVEEDEPQAPVRRGKKPVPGQDDAPAVDPTE
;
A
#
# COMPACT_ATOMS: atom_id res chain seq x y z
N MET A 1 -7.89 1.50 7.67
CA MET A 1 -6.51 1.48 8.20
C MET A 1 -5.63 2.29 7.27
N GLU A 2 -4.58 2.94 7.78
CA GLU A 2 -3.66 3.74 6.97
C GLU A 2 -2.60 2.85 6.29
N LEU A 3 -2.20 3.22 5.07
CA LEU A 3 -1.14 2.58 4.28
C LEU A 3 0.06 3.52 4.11
N ALA A 4 1.24 2.93 3.94
CA ALA A 4 2.46 3.66 3.65
C ALA A 4 3.33 3.00 2.58
N ASN A 5 4.18 3.82 1.99
CA ASN A 5 5.38 3.39 1.27
C ASN A 5 6.60 3.60 2.17
N CYS A 6 7.59 2.71 2.09
CA CYS A 6 8.84 2.88 2.82
C CYS A 6 9.99 2.10 2.17
N PHE A 7 11.21 2.36 2.66
CA PHE A 7 12.40 1.58 2.35
C PHE A 7 12.89 0.87 3.62
N VAL A 8 13.22 -0.41 3.48
CA VAL A 8 13.73 -1.23 4.59
C VAL A 8 15.20 -1.53 4.33
N ARG A 9 16.08 -1.09 5.23
CA ARG A 9 17.50 -1.41 5.25
C ARG A 9 17.71 -2.81 5.81
N LEU A 10 18.19 -3.72 4.98
CA LEU A 10 18.52 -5.07 5.41
C LEU A 10 19.86 -5.05 6.14
N GLY A 11 19.89 -5.59 7.36
CA GLY A 11 21.11 -5.66 8.17
C GLY A 11 21.65 -4.31 8.64
N GLY A 12 20.88 -3.22 8.52
CA GLY A 12 21.31 -1.87 8.90
C GLY A 12 22.26 -1.19 7.92
N GLU A 13 22.53 -1.77 6.76
CA GLU A 13 23.42 -1.19 5.76
C GLU A 13 22.67 -0.23 4.81
N ILE A 14 23.23 0.97 4.60
CA ILE A 14 22.63 2.06 3.79
C ILE A 14 22.58 1.68 2.29
N GLY A 15 23.38 0.72 1.84
CA GLY A 15 23.43 0.25 0.45
C GLY A 15 22.43 -0.86 0.09
N TYR A 16 21.78 -1.47 1.08
CA TYR A 16 20.89 -2.62 0.90
C TYR A 16 19.47 -2.28 1.35
N GLU A 17 18.80 -1.43 0.57
CA GLU A 17 17.42 -1.00 0.79
C GLU A 17 16.43 -1.77 -0.10
N VAL A 18 15.35 -2.26 0.50
CA VAL A 18 14.22 -2.87 -0.20
C VAL A 18 13.02 -1.95 -0.12
N ARG A 19 12.46 -1.56 -1.27
CA ARG A 19 11.24 -0.76 -1.33
C ARG A 19 10.02 -1.61 -0.99
N LYS A 20 9.15 -1.08 -0.12
CA LYS A 20 7.83 -1.61 0.20
C LYS A 20 6.78 -0.54 -0.13
N THR A 21 5.69 -0.95 -0.77
CA THR A 21 4.65 -0.04 -1.25
C THR A 21 3.27 -0.50 -0.82
N GLY A 22 2.45 0.44 -0.34
CA GLY A 22 1.06 0.16 0.07
C GLY A 22 0.94 -0.84 1.23
N ILE A 23 1.91 -0.83 2.16
CA ILE A 23 1.88 -1.73 3.32
C ILE A 23 1.13 -1.08 4.49
N PRO A 24 0.40 -1.86 5.32
CA PRO A 24 -0.26 -1.33 6.50
C PRO A 24 0.77 -0.84 7.52
N LEU A 25 0.44 0.21 8.27
CA LEU A 25 1.32 0.75 9.32
C LEU A 25 1.74 -0.27 10.37
N ALA A 26 0.88 -1.25 10.67
CA ALA A 26 1.22 -2.36 11.56
C ALA A 26 2.39 -3.22 11.03
N GLU A 27 2.55 -3.32 9.71
CA GLU A 27 3.69 -4.01 9.10
C GLU A 27 5.00 -3.25 9.31
N ILE A 28 4.96 -1.91 9.31
CA ILE A 28 6.14 -1.07 9.57
C ILE A 28 6.68 -1.33 10.98
N LEU A 29 5.79 -1.37 11.99
CA LEU A 29 6.20 -1.69 13.36
C LEU A 29 6.85 -3.07 13.46
N LEU A 30 6.35 -4.06 12.70
CA LEU A 30 6.97 -5.37 12.63
C LEU A 30 8.35 -5.32 11.97
N LEU A 31 8.48 -4.60 10.85
CA LEU A 31 9.76 -4.43 10.17
C LEU A 31 10.79 -3.73 11.06
N GLN A 32 10.39 -2.71 11.81
CA GLN A 32 11.23 -2.05 12.81
C GLN A 32 11.63 -2.99 13.95
N SER A 33 10.70 -3.83 14.44
CA SER A 33 11.01 -4.83 15.46
C SER A 33 11.99 -5.91 14.98
N ILE A 34 11.92 -6.28 13.69
CA ILE A 34 12.76 -7.34 13.10
C ILE A 34 14.14 -6.84 12.70
N HIS A 35 14.22 -5.66 12.10
CA HIS A 35 15.44 -5.13 11.48
C HIS A 35 16.12 -4.03 12.31
N GLY A 36 15.44 -3.51 13.33
CA GLY A 36 15.89 -2.38 14.14
C GLY A 36 15.01 -1.14 13.92
N ALA A 37 14.90 -0.28 14.93
CA ALA A 37 14.02 0.90 14.89
C ALA A 37 14.32 1.82 13.69
N ASP A 38 15.60 2.02 13.38
CA ASP A 38 16.07 2.89 12.31
C ASP A 38 16.18 2.19 10.94
N ALA A 39 15.76 0.91 10.85
CA ALA A 39 15.86 0.13 9.62
C ALA A 39 14.80 0.52 8.58
N VAL A 40 13.66 1.06 9.01
CA VAL A 40 12.62 1.52 8.10
C VAL A 40 12.74 3.02 7.93
N VAL A 41 12.98 3.46 6.71
CA VAL A 41 13.29 4.85 6.35
C VAL A 41 12.40 5.33 5.20
N ARG A 42 12.34 6.66 5.01
CA ARG A 42 11.53 7.32 3.97
C ARG A 42 10.08 6.83 3.98
N ILE A 43 9.43 6.97 5.13
CA ILE A 43 8.06 6.52 5.33
C ILE A 43 7.10 7.59 4.81
N GLU A 44 6.34 7.26 3.78
CA GLU A 44 5.43 8.17 3.06
C GLU A 44 3.99 7.67 3.17
N ARG A 45 3.03 8.59 3.31
CA ARG A 45 1.60 8.24 3.28
C ARG A 45 1.22 7.77 1.88
N ALA A 46 0.58 6.60 1.79
CA ALA A 46 0.17 6.01 0.51
C ALA A 46 -1.35 5.92 0.34
N GLY A 47 -2.12 6.22 1.39
CA GLY A 47 -3.58 6.20 1.38
C GLY A 47 -4.18 5.38 2.53
N SER A 48 -5.36 4.82 2.30
CA SER A 48 -6.10 4.04 3.27
C SER A 48 -6.66 2.75 2.67
N ASP A 49 -6.93 1.79 3.54
CA ASP A 49 -7.43 0.46 3.20
C ASP A 49 -8.58 0.06 4.13
N ASP A 50 -9.63 -0.52 3.55
CA ASP A 50 -10.84 -0.98 4.24
C ASP A 50 -10.73 -2.42 4.78
N ARG A 51 -9.58 -3.08 4.62
CA ARG A 51 -9.32 -4.40 5.21
C ARG A 51 -9.62 -4.42 6.71
N LYS A 52 -10.29 -5.49 7.16
CA LYS A 52 -10.65 -5.65 8.58
C LYS A 52 -9.42 -5.99 9.41
N ASN A 53 -9.46 -5.65 10.70
CA ASN A 53 -8.39 -5.95 11.66
C ASN A 53 -7.98 -7.43 11.62
N ARG A 54 -8.95 -8.36 11.53
CA ARG A 54 -8.68 -9.80 11.45
C ARG A 54 -7.86 -10.18 10.22
N ASP A 55 -8.23 -9.65 9.05
CA ASP A 55 -7.57 -9.99 7.79
C ASP A 55 -6.11 -9.51 7.78
N ILE A 56 -5.84 -8.36 8.39
CA ILE A 56 -4.47 -7.85 8.58
C ILE A 56 -3.68 -8.71 9.57
N VAL A 57 -4.29 -9.11 10.69
CA VAL A 57 -3.64 -10.02 11.65
C VAL A 57 -3.24 -11.33 10.98
N ASP A 58 -4.18 -11.95 10.25
CA ASP A 58 -3.94 -13.21 9.55
C ASP A 58 -2.84 -13.05 8.50
N TYR A 59 -2.87 -11.96 7.73
CA TYR A 59 -1.82 -11.60 6.78
C TYR A 59 -0.45 -11.46 7.44
N LEU A 60 -0.33 -10.64 8.49
CA LEU A 60 0.95 -10.38 9.16
C LEU A 60 1.53 -11.64 9.79
N LYS A 61 0.68 -12.50 10.37
CA LYS A 61 1.10 -13.80 10.89
C LYS A 61 1.57 -14.75 9.80
N ALA A 62 0.90 -14.75 8.64
CA ALA A 62 1.30 -15.58 7.51
C ALA A 62 2.66 -15.15 6.92
N VAL A 63 2.94 -13.85 6.86
CA VAL A 63 4.17 -13.31 6.27
C VAL A 63 5.35 -13.37 7.25
N TYR A 64 5.14 -12.97 8.51
CA TYR A 64 6.23 -12.78 9.48
C TYR A 64 6.30 -13.88 10.56
N GLY A 65 5.27 -14.73 10.65
CA GLY A 65 5.15 -15.76 11.68
C GLY A 65 4.55 -15.25 12.99
N ASP A 66 3.87 -16.14 13.71
CA ASP A 66 3.16 -15.81 14.96
C ASP A 66 4.09 -15.33 16.08
N THR A 67 5.31 -15.86 16.16
CA THR A 67 6.27 -15.48 17.20
C THR A 67 6.67 -14.01 17.10
N LYS A 68 7.10 -13.55 15.92
CA LYS A 68 7.50 -12.15 15.70
C LYS A 68 6.31 -11.21 15.82
N PHE A 69 5.16 -11.64 15.30
CA PHE A 69 3.90 -10.90 15.44
C PHE A 69 3.56 -10.60 16.90
N ARG A 70 3.59 -11.61 17.78
CA ARG A 70 3.21 -11.46 19.20
C ARG A 70 4.15 -10.60 20.03
N VAL A 71 5.40 -10.43 19.59
CA VAL A 71 6.35 -9.51 20.23
C VAL A 71 5.87 -8.06 20.09
N VAL A 72 5.31 -7.70 18.93
CA VAL A 72 4.85 -6.34 18.63
C VAL A 72 3.39 -6.14 19.04
N PHE A 73 2.54 -7.12 18.77
CA PHE A 73 1.10 -7.06 19.06
C PHE A 73 0.71 -8.19 20.04
N PRO A 74 0.94 -7.99 21.34
CA PRO A 74 0.62 -9.00 22.35
C PRO A 74 -0.89 -9.11 22.59
N GLY A 75 -1.31 -10.25 23.13
CA GLY A 75 -2.68 -10.51 23.57
C GLY A 75 -3.51 -11.43 22.65
N THR A 76 -4.71 -11.77 23.12
CA THR A 76 -5.64 -12.70 22.43
C THR A 76 -6.34 -12.04 21.25
N ASN A 77 -6.66 -10.75 21.37
CA ASN A 77 -7.26 -9.93 20.31
C ASN A 77 -6.35 -8.72 20.02
N PRO A 78 -5.25 -8.92 19.28
CA PRO A 78 -4.29 -7.86 18.98
C PRO A 78 -4.95 -6.74 18.15
N SER A 79 -4.75 -5.50 18.59
CA SER A 79 -5.14 -4.31 17.81
C SER A 79 -4.01 -3.96 16.85
N VAL A 80 -4.29 -4.02 15.55
CA VAL A 80 -3.35 -3.60 14.49
C VAL A 80 -3.72 -2.23 13.91
N HIS A 81 -4.60 -1.49 14.59
CA HIS A 81 -4.88 -0.09 14.27
C HIS A 81 -3.75 0.79 14.79
N VAL A 82 -2.82 1.12 13.90
CA VAL A 82 -1.67 2.01 14.15
C VAL A 82 -1.90 3.32 13.39
N GLN A 83 -1.46 4.44 13.93
CA GLN A 83 -1.50 5.75 13.28
C GLN A 83 -0.08 6.22 12.92
N PHE A 84 0.05 7.04 11.87
CA PHE A 84 1.37 7.56 11.46
C PHE A 84 2.15 8.26 12.57
N ARG A 85 1.45 8.97 13.48
CA ARG A 85 2.06 9.66 14.63
C ARG A 85 2.77 8.70 15.59
N ASP A 86 2.38 7.43 15.59
CA ASP A 86 2.95 6.40 16.48
C ASP A 86 4.26 5.83 15.89
N ILE A 87 4.54 6.09 14.60
CA ILE A 87 5.69 5.56 13.86
C ILE A 87 6.72 6.65 13.57
N VAL A 88 6.26 7.83 13.16
CA VAL A 88 7.11 8.97 12.82
C VAL A 88 6.80 10.11 13.80
N PRO A 89 7.70 10.43 14.74
CA PRO A 89 7.50 11.55 15.65
C PRO A 89 7.65 12.87 14.87
N GLY A 90 6.53 13.48 14.50
CA GLY A 90 6.35 14.91 14.27
C GLY A 90 7.03 15.59 13.06
N GLU A 91 8.26 15.23 12.68
CA GLU A 91 9.08 16.07 11.78
C GLU A 91 9.54 15.40 10.47
N ASP A 92 9.40 14.08 10.30
CA ASP A 92 9.90 13.36 9.10
C ASP A 92 8.81 12.82 8.16
N VAL A 93 7.54 13.19 8.37
CA VAL A 93 6.46 12.79 7.44
C VAL A 93 6.54 13.70 6.21
N VAL A 94 7.20 13.22 5.17
CA VAL A 94 7.15 13.86 3.85
C VAL A 94 5.74 13.60 3.30
N GLU A 95 4.88 14.61 3.39
CA GLU A 95 3.60 14.62 2.69
C GLU A 95 3.90 14.69 1.19
N GLU A 96 3.87 13.54 0.51
CA GLU A 96 3.74 13.56 -0.95
C GLU A 96 2.34 14.12 -1.29
N ASP A 97 2.33 15.33 -1.85
CA ASP A 97 1.17 16.01 -2.41
C ASP A 97 0.53 15.10 -3.49
N GLU A 98 -0.56 14.40 -3.14
CA GLU A 98 -1.35 13.64 -4.11
C GLU A 98 -2.29 14.60 -4.87
N PRO A 99 -2.54 14.40 -6.19
CA PRO A 99 -3.09 13.13 -6.66
C PRO A 99 -2.68 12.69 -8.09
N GLN A 100 -2.36 11.41 -8.29
CA GLN A 100 -2.56 10.81 -9.62
C GLN A 100 -3.91 10.12 -9.68
N ALA A 101 -4.89 10.88 -10.16
CA ALA A 101 -6.14 10.35 -10.67
C ALA A 101 -5.89 9.19 -11.65
N PRO A 102 -6.76 8.16 -11.70
CA PRO A 102 -6.63 7.10 -12.70
C PRO A 102 -6.69 7.75 -14.09
N VAL A 103 -5.63 7.56 -14.89
CA VAL A 103 -5.62 7.97 -16.29
C VAL A 103 -6.74 7.22 -16.99
N ARG A 104 -7.91 7.88 -17.13
CA ARG A 104 -8.97 7.41 -18.01
C ARG A 104 -8.37 7.38 -19.42
N ARG A 105 -8.08 6.18 -19.93
CA ARG A 105 -7.84 5.97 -21.37
C ARG A 105 -9.11 6.41 -22.09
N GLY A 106 -9.14 7.67 -22.53
CA GLY A 106 -10.20 8.20 -23.36
C GLY A 106 -10.21 7.44 -24.68
N LYS A 107 -11.23 6.61 -24.90
CA LYS A 107 -11.65 6.28 -26.27
C LYS A 107 -12.26 7.56 -26.84
N LYS A 108 -11.51 8.26 -27.68
CA LYS A 108 -12.06 9.28 -28.60
C LYS A 108 -12.62 8.60 -29.86
N PRO A 109 -13.53 9.29 -30.56
CA PRO A 109 -14.72 8.72 -31.19
C PRO A 109 -14.49 8.32 -32.64
N VAL A 110 -15.33 7.44 -33.18
CA VAL A 110 -15.47 7.28 -34.63
C VAL A 110 -16.71 8.08 -35.08
N PRO A 111 -16.55 9.16 -35.87
CA PRO A 111 -17.66 9.88 -36.48
C PRO A 111 -18.13 9.16 -37.76
N GLY A 112 -19.41 9.34 -38.08
CA GLY A 112 -20.16 8.49 -38.99
C GLY A 112 -19.81 8.56 -40.48
N GLN A 113 -20.47 7.67 -41.21
CA GLN A 113 -20.67 7.77 -42.65
C GLN A 113 -22.15 7.49 -42.93
N ASP A 114 -22.86 8.56 -43.27
CA ASP A 114 -24.18 8.55 -43.89
C ASP A 114 -24.12 8.00 -45.33
N ASP A 115 -25.23 7.33 -45.68
CA ASP A 115 -25.93 7.29 -46.97
C ASP A 115 -25.38 6.58 -48.25
N ALA A 116 -26.21 5.61 -48.67
CA ALA A 116 -26.70 5.28 -50.04
C ALA A 116 -25.85 4.45 -51.03
N PRO A 117 -26.48 3.80 -52.05
CA PRO A 117 -27.84 3.25 -52.18
C PRO A 117 -27.92 1.81 -52.79
N ALA A 118 -29.14 1.24 -52.77
CA ALA A 118 -29.78 0.28 -53.69
C ALA A 118 -28.98 -0.85 -54.38
N VAL A 119 -29.44 -2.09 -54.26
CA VAL A 119 -29.93 -2.92 -55.39
C VAL A 119 -30.69 -4.15 -54.90
N ASP A 120 -31.85 -4.34 -55.51
CA ASP A 120 -32.74 -5.52 -55.50
C ASP A 120 -32.02 -6.76 -56.05
N PRO A 121 -32.35 -7.97 -55.58
CA PRO A 121 -32.44 -9.06 -56.54
C PRO A 121 -33.74 -9.87 -56.38
N THR A 122 -34.52 -9.77 -57.46
CA THR A 122 -35.52 -10.73 -57.92
C THR A 122 -34.91 -12.12 -58.07
N GLU A 123 -35.59 -13.14 -57.54
CA GLU A 123 -35.93 -14.38 -58.26
C GLU A 123 -37.21 -15.00 -57.70
#